data_AF-A0A0L8H3W7-F1
#
_entry.id   AF-A0A0L8H3W7-F1
#
_cell.length_a   1.000
_cell.length_b   1.000
_cell.length_c   1.000
_cell.angle_alpha   90.00
_cell.angle_beta   90.00
_cell.angle_gamma   90.00
#
_symmetry.space_group_name_H-M   'P 1'
#
loop_
_entity.id
_entity.type
_entity.pdbx_description
1 polymer ?
#
loop_
_entity_poly.entity_id
_entity_poly.type
_entity_poly.pdbx_seq_one_letter_code
_entity_poly.pdbx_strand_id
1 'polypeptide(L)'
;MKYSVILFVLLYCTWGISPIKGMPPEPTVDENVIESQLSLEPTIAPVDEGDEDVQGCETEDGFIPIGRTVNKKPCKQCTCNADGRLNCNETVCPKLNCVDFKDVEDECCPICPNGENCYTPNNVILKAGEVITESGLQCKCKFSEDNLEEPTAHCSEKAEVAALDDI
;
A
#
# COMPACT_ATOMS: atom_id res chain seq x y z
N MET A 1 -59.20 -13.07 17.67
CA MET A 1 -58.18 -12.41 16.80
C MET A 1 -56.92 -13.28 16.78
N LYS A 2 -56.83 -14.29 15.91
CA LYS A 2 -55.71 -15.26 15.87
C LYS A 2 -55.49 -15.86 14.45
N TYR A 3 -55.80 -15.13 13.37
CA TYR A 3 -55.75 -15.67 12.00
C TYR A 3 -55.23 -14.66 10.96
N SER A 4 -54.09 -13.98 11.21
CA SER A 4 -53.56 -13.04 10.21
C SER A 4 -52.06 -13.09 9.94
N VAL A 5 -51.28 -13.95 10.60
CA VAL A 5 -49.82 -14.02 10.42
C VAL A 5 -49.37 -15.23 9.58
N ILE A 6 -50.23 -16.23 9.38
CA ILE A 6 -49.85 -17.50 8.75
C ILE A 6 -49.87 -17.43 7.20
N LEU A 7 -50.51 -16.41 6.59
CA LEU A 7 -50.64 -16.35 5.14
C LEU A 7 -49.43 -15.75 4.39
N PHE A 8 -48.54 -14.99 5.05
CA PHE A 8 -47.39 -14.36 4.37
C PHE A 8 -46.17 -15.27 4.20
N VAL A 9 -46.11 -16.40 4.92
CA VAL A 9 -44.96 -17.31 4.88
C VAL A 9 -44.98 -18.24 3.66
N LEU A 10 -46.13 -18.44 3.03
CA LEU A 10 -46.28 -19.39 1.90
C LEU A 10 -46.00 -18.77 0.51
N LEU A 11 -45.77 -17.46 0.41
CA LEU A 11 -45.53 -16.77 -0.87
C LEU A 11 -44.04 -16.57 -1.23
N TYR A 12 -43.11 -16.92 -0.32
CA TYR A 12 -41.67 -16.74 -0.53
C TYR A 12 -40.89 -18.02 -0.87
N CYS A 13 -41.56 -19.17 -1.05
CA CYS A 13 -40.87 -20.45 -1.30
C CYS A 13 -40.87 -20.94 -2.76
N THR A 14 -41.32 -20.15 -3.73
CA THR A 14 -41.39 -20.58 -5.16
C THR A 14 -40.50 -19.82 -6.12
N TRP A 15 -39.64 -18.91 -5.65
CA TRP A 15 -38.62 -18.29 -6.50
C TRP A 15 -37.31 -19.05 -6.30
N GLY A 16 -36.93 -19.76 -7.36
CA GLY A 16 -35.91 -20.79 -7.36
C GLY A 16 -34.54 -20.30 -6.92
N ILE A 17 -33.99 -21.02 -5.95
CA ILE A 17 -32.55 -21.01 -5.66
C ILE A 17 -31.91 -21.85 -6.76
N SER A 18 -31.34 -21.19 -7.77
CA SER A 18 -30.49 -21.84 -8.76
C SER A 18 -29.35 -22.58 -8.06
N PRO A 19 -29.03 -23.83 -8.45
CA PRO A 19 -27.84 -24.50 -7.93
C PRO A 19 -26.61 -23.77 -8.45
N ILE A 20 -25.80 -23.23 -7.52
CA ILE A 20 -24.50 -22.64 -7.82
C ILE A 20 -23.62 -23.79 -8.32
N LYS A 21 -23.45 -23.84 -9.64
CA LYS A 21 -22.64 -24.79 -10.35
C LYS A 21 -21.17 -24.37 -10.19
N GLY A 22 -20.37 -25.23 -9.55
CA GLY A 22 -18.91 -25.17 -9.64
C GLY A 22 -18.21 -24.43 -8.50
N MET A 23 -18.18 -25.03 -7.32
CA MET A 23 -17.07 -24.80 -6.40
C MET A 23 -15.88 -25.65 -6.93
N PRO A 24 -14.69 -25.08 -7.15
CA PRO A 24 -13.51 -25.87 -7.45
C PRO A 24 -13.26 -26.85 -6.29
N PRO A 25 -12.75 -28.06 -6.57
CA PRO A 25 -12.42 -29.01 -5.51
C PRO A 25 -11.46 -28.36 -4.53
N GLU A 26 -11.76 -28.53 -3.24
CA GLU A 26 -10.85 -28.22 -2.15
C GLU A 26 -9.50 -28.90 -2.45
N PRO A 27 -8.35 -28.22 -2.25
CA PRO A 27 -7.07 -28.89 -2.42
C PRO A 27 -6.97 -29.99 -1.38
N THR A 28 -7.16 -31.24 -1.82
CA THR A 28 -6.86 -32.42 -1.03
C THR A 28 -5.36 -32.46 -0.81
N VAL A 29 -4.91 -32.01 0.36
CA VAL A 29 -3.55 -32.24 0.81
C VAL A 29 -3.42 -33.74 1.02
N ASP A 30 -2.65 -34.39 0.15
CA ASP A 30 -2.32 -35.80 0.27
C ASP A 30 -1.43 -35.99 1.49
N GLU A 31 -1.99 -36.54 2.57
CA GLU A 31 -1.30 -36.77 3.85
C GLU A 31 -0.09 -37.71 3.70
N ASN A 32 0.03 -38.43 2.57
CA ASN A 32 1.15 -39.32 2.27
C ASN A 32 2.28 -38.67 1.45
N VAL A 33 2.14 -37.41 1.02
CA VAL A 33 3.24 -36.62 0.41
C VAL A 33 4.11 -35.96 1.49
N ILE A 34 3.64 -35.93 2.74
CA ILE A 34 4.33 -35.31 3.87
C ILE A 34 5.39 -36.25 4.48
N GLU A 35 5.36 -37.56 4.20
CA GLU A 35 6.31 -38.53 4.77
C GLU A 35 7.49 -38.91 3.86
N SER A 36 7.65 -38.32 2.67
CA SER A 36 8.87 -38.53 1.83
C SER A 36 9.79 -37.30 1.74
N GLN A 37 9.51 -36.26 2.53
CA GLN A 37 10.38 -35.09 2.71
C GLN A 37 10.74 -34.86 4.20
N LEU A 38 10.26 -35.72 5.10
CA LEU A 38 10.67 -35.74 6.50
C LEU A 38 11.93 -36.60 6.70
N SER A 39 12.98 -36.25 5.99
CA SER A 39 14.36 -36.60 6.35
C SER A 39 15.28 -35.40 6.18
N LEU A 40 14.73 -34.19 6.31
CA LEU A 40 15.48 -33.09 6.89
C LEU A 40 15.25 -33.19 8.39
N GLU A 41 15.83 -34.22 9.01
CA GLU A 41 16.42 -33.95 10.32
C GLU A 41 17.25 -32.69 10.09
N PRO A 42 17.01 -31.56 10.78
CA PRO A 42 18.09 -30.63 10.93
C PRO A 42 19.18 -31.51 11.53
N THR A 43 20.27 -31.73 10.80
CA THR A 43 21.53 -31.98 11.48
C THR A 43 21.70 -30.72 12.31
N ILE A 44 21.11 -30.72 13.51
CA ILE A 44 21.59 -29.97 14.63
C ILE A 44 22.97 -30.59 14.78
N ALA A 45 23.92 -30.02 14.04
CA ALA A 45 25.31 -30.11 14.41
C ALA A 45 25.29 -29.90 15.93
N PRO A 46 25.92 -30.79 16.71
CA PRO A 46 25.95 -30.63 18.16
C PRO A 46 26.27 -29.16 18.40
N VAL A 47 25.35 -28.47 19.08
CA VAL A 47 25.63 -27.12 19.56
C VAL A 47 26.80 -27.36 20.49
N ASP A 48 27.99 -27.10 19.96
CA ASP A 48 29.20 -27.19 20.73
C ASP A 48 28.95 -26.22 21.88
N GLU A 49 28.99 -26.73 23.11
CA GLU A 49 29.00 -25.90 24.32
C GLU A 49 30.39 -25.23 24.39
N GLY A 50 30.78 -24.55 23.31
CA GLY A 50 31.87 -23.63 23.21
C GLY A 50 31.27 -22.24 23.15
N ASP A 51 31.69 -21.39 24.07
CA ASP A 51 31.56 -19.93 24.00
C ASP A 51 32.12 -19.42 22.65
N GLU A 52 31.36 -19.54 21.56
CA GLU A 52 31.64 -18.73 20.37
C GLU A 52 31.19 -17.32 20.72
N ASP A 53 32.16 -16.44 20.98
CA ASP A 53 31.95 -15.00 21.09
C ASP A 53 31.20 -14.52 19.84
N VAL A 54 29.87 -14.47 19.92
CA VAL A 54 29.03 -14.00 18.82
C VAL A 54 29.40 -12.54 18.61
N GLN A 55 30.14 -12.27 17.53
CA GLN A 55 30.56 -10.92 17.18
C GLN A 55 29.38 -10.14 16.58
N GLY A 56 29.30 -8.85 16.90
CA GLY A 56 28.18 -8.02 16.50
C GLY A 56 28.35 -6.56 16.86
N CYS A 57 27.27 -5.83 16.68
CA CYS A 57 27.14 -4.42 16.95
C CYS A 57 26.29 -4.23 18.20
N GLU A 58 26.88 -3.63 19.23
CA GLU A 58 26.11 -3.16 20.38
C GLU A 58 25.41 -1.85 20.03
N THR A 59 24.12 -1.76 20.32
CA THR A 59 23.31 -0.56 20.10
C THR A 59 22.44 -0.27 21.32
N GLU A 60 21.84 0.92 21.37
CA GLU A 60 20.89 1.30 22.43
C GLU A 60 19.69 0.32 22.51
N ASP A 61 19.30 -0.28 21.39
CA ASP A 61 18.18 -1.22 21.28
C ASP A 61 18.60 -2.69 21.54
N GLY A 62 19.87 -2.91 21.88
CA GLY A 62 20.46 -4.23 22.12
C GLY A 62 21.50 -4.63 21.08
N PHE A 63 21.80 -5.93 21.06
CA PHE A 63 22.87 -6.52 20.26
C PHE A 63 22.39 -7.00 18.89
N ILE A 64 23.13 -6.66 17.84
CA ILE A 64 22.86 -7.07 16.46
C ILE A 64 24.03 -7.92 15.96
N PRO A 65 23.84 -9.22 15.66
CA PRO A 65 24.90 -10.06 15.11
C PRO A 65 25.46 -9.52 13.79
N ILE A 66 26.75 -9.77 13.54
CA ILE A 66 27.38 -9.46 12.24
C ILE A 66 26.56 -10.09 11.10
N GLY A 67 26.41 -9.33 10.01
CA GLY A 67 25.65 -9.72 8.83
C GLY A 67 24.13 -9.52 8.95
N ARG A 68 23.61 -9.23 10.15
CA ARG A 68 22.18 -9.00 10.34
C ARG A 68 21.79 -7.58 9.94
N THR A 69 20.65 -7.49 9.26
CA THR A 69 19.98 -6.23 8.91
C THR A 69 18.72 -6.07 9.76
N VAL A 70 18.51 -4.85 10.28
CA VAL A 70 17.36 -4.48 11.09
C VAL A 70 16.80 -3.13 10.62
N ASN A 71 15.50 -2.93 10.77
CA ASN A 71 14.86 -1.63 10.58
C ASN A 71 14.81 -0.94 11.94
N LYS A 72 15.54 0.17 12.11
CA LYS A 72 15.50 0.97 13.33
C LYS A 72 14.34 1.97 13.34
N LYS A 73 13.96 2.43 12.15
CA LYS A 73 12.78 3.27 11.86
C LYS A 73 12.22 2.83 10.50
N PRO A 74 10.98 3.18 10.15
CA PRO A 74 10.41 2.79 8.86
C PRO A 74 11.31 3.11 7.65
N CYS A 75 11.95 4.28 7.65
CA CYS A 75 12.90 4.67 6.59
C CYS A 75 14.37 4.35 6.87
N LYS A 76 14.73 3.73 8.00
CA LYS A 76 16.12 3.54 8.41
C LYS A 76 16.45 2.08 8.58
N GLN A 77 17.14 1.53 7.59
CA GLN A 77 17.64 0.18 7.61
C GLN A 77 19.13 0.18 7.96
N CYS A 78 19.52 -0.68 8.89
CA CYS A 78 20.88 -0.78 9.38
C CYS A 78 21.38 -2.21 9.29
N THR A 79 22.60 -2.40 8.82
CA THR A 79 23.29 -3.69 8.77
C THR A 79 24.51 -3.65 9.67
N CYS A 80 24.71 -4.68 10.49
CA CYS A 80 25.94 -4.84 11.25
C CYS A 80 27.02 -5.45 10.35
N ASN A 81 28.06 -4.70 10.03
CA ASN A 81 29.14 -5.15 9.17
C ASN A 81 30.16 -6.01 9.94
N ALA A 82 31.01 -6.72 9.20
CA ALA A 82 32.04 -7.60 9.76
C ALA A 82 33.11 -6.88 10.61
N ASP A 83 33.22 -5.55 10.50
CA ASP A 83 34.09 -4.71 11.32
C ASP A 83 33.45 -4.29 12.66
N GLY A 84 32.28 -4.85 13.00
CA GLY A 84 31.52 -4.52 14.20
C GLY A 84 30.86 -3.14 14.15
N ARG A 85 30.79 -2.52 12.97
CA ARG A 85 30.14 -1.20 12.79
C ARG A 85 28.76 -1.35 12.17
N LEU A 86 27.84 -0.58 12.70
CA LEU A 86 26.50 -0.47 12.15
C LEU A 86 26.51 0.49 10.95
N ASN A 87 26.19 -0.02 9.78
CA ASN A 87 26.02 0.78 8.57
C ASN A 87 24.54 0.98 8.29
N CYS A 88 24.08 2.23 8.35
CA CYS A 88 22.66 2.56 8.16
C CYS A 88 22.44 3.35 6.87
N ASN A 89 21.41 2.97 6.12
CA ASN A 89 20.89 3.70 4.98
C ASN A 89 19.52 4.29 5.35
N GLU A 90 19.35 5.58 5.07
CA GLU A 90 18.06 6.25 5.18
C GLU A 90 17.42 6.37 3.81
N THR A 91 16.18 5.93 3.69
CA THR A 91 15.37 6.04 2.48
C THR A 91 14.77 7.43 2.42
N VAL A 92 14.94 8.09 1.28
CA VAL A 92 14.28 9.38 0.99
C VAL A 92 13.00 9.10 0.22
N CYS A 93 11.89 9.63 0.71
CA CYS A 93 10.60 9.45 0.07
C CYS A 93 10.45 10.29 -1.20
N PRO A 94 9.78 9.77 -2.24
CA PRO A 94 9.45 10.55 -3.41
C PRO A 94 8.48 11.67 -3.03
N LYS A 95 8.53 12.78 -3.76
CA LYS A 95 7.47 13.78 -3.66
C LYS A 95 6.16 13.20 -4.18
N LEU A 96 5.07 13.56 -3.51
CA LEU A 96 3.73 13.14 -3.89
C LEU A 96 3.02 14.22 -4.72
N ASN A 97 2.24 13.77 -5.71
CA ASN A 97 1.37 14.60 -6.54
C ASN A 97 -0.06 14.67 -5.93
N CYS A 98 -0.17 14.77 -4.61
CA CYS A 98 -1.45 14.94 -3.91
C CYS A 98 -1.28 15.86 -2.71
N VAL A 99 -2.34 16.56 -2.35
CA VAL A 99 -2.36 17.48 -1.21
C VAL A 99 -3.02 16.87 0.04
N ASP A 100 -3.59 15.68 -0.08
CA ASP A 100 -4.29 14.93 0.97
C ASP A 100 -3.55 13.65 1.39
N PHE A 101 -2.22 13.67 1.27
CA PHE A 101 -1.37 12.56 1.65
C PHE A 101 -1.54 12.20 3.13
N LYS A 102 -1.23 10.94 3.46
CA LYS A 102 -1.28 10.43 4.83
C LYS A 102 -0.02 9.65 5.17
N ASP A 103 0.53 9.94 6.33
CA ASP A 103 1.50 9.07 6.98
C ASP A 103 0.80 7.79 7.47
N VAL A 104 1.43 6.64 7.22
CA VAL A 104 0.93 5.34 7.65
C VAL A 104 1.91 4.79 8.67
N GLU A 105 1.38 4.24 9.76
CA GLU A 105 2.21 3.62 10.80
C GLU A 105 3.04 2.47 10.19
N ASP A 106 4.29 2.36 10.64
CA ASP A 106 5.30 1.39 10.17
C ASP A 106 5.73 1.49 8.69
N GLU A 107 5.11 2.37 7.90
CA GLU A 107 5.53 2.64 6.52
C GLU A 107 6.56 3.77 6.46
N CYS A 108 7.54 3.64 5.57
CA CYS A 108 8.54 4.70 5.40
C CYS A 108 7.93 5.97 4.81
N CYS A 109 7.12 5.83 3.77
CA CYS A 109 6.67 6.95 2.96
C CYS A 109 5.17 7.19 3.07
N PRO A 110 4.74 8.46 3.00
CA PRO A 110 3.33 8.79 2.95
C PRO A 110 2.68 8.27 1.67
N ILE A 111 1.36 8.12 1.72
CA ILE A 111 0.54 7.66 0.59
C ILE A 111 -0.46 8.72 0.16
N CYS A 112 -0.88 8.68 -1.11
CA CYS A 112 -2.02 9.45 -1.63
C CYS A 112 -3.28 8.56 -1.64
N PRO A 113 -4.12 8.57 -0.60
CA PRO A 113 -5.24 7.64 -0.48
C PRO A 113 -6.29 7.81 -1.59
N ASN A 114 -6.41 9.01 -2.16
CA ASN A 114 -7.38 9.34 -3.21
C ASN A 114 -6.72 9.51 -4.60
N GLY A 115 -5.47 9.07 -4.75
CA GLY A 115 -4.67 9.29 -5.95
C GLY A 115 -4.19 10.74 -6.08
N GLU A 116 -3.70 11.09 -7.26
CA GLU A 116 -3.17 12.43 -7.53
C GLU A 116 -4.28 13.49 -7.48
N ASN A 117 -3.98 14.63 -6.83
CA ASN A 117 -4.90 15.75 -6.70
C ASN A 117 -4.15 17.06 -6.37
N CYS A 118 -4.86 18.18 -6.42
CA CYS A 118 -4.28 19.49 -6.23
C CYS A 118 -5.29 20.45 -5.57
N TYR A 119 -4.79 21.53 -4.99
CA TYR A 119 -5.66 22.62 -4.53
C TYR A 119 -6.05 23.55 -5.69
N THR A 120 -7.32 23.92 -5.75
CA THR A 120 -7.80 25.07 -6.54
C THR A 120 -7.41 26.38 -5.86
N PRO A 121 -7.49 27.53 -6.56
CA PRO A 121 -7.30 28.84 -5.92
C PRO A 121 -8.22 29.11 -4.73
N ASN A 122 -9.37 28.42 -4.67
CA ASN A 122 -10.34 28.49 -3.58
C ASN A 122 -10.15 27.39 -2.52
N ASN A 123 -8.98 26.73 -2.51
CA ASN A 123 -8.59 25.71 -1.54
C ASN A 123 -9.52 24.47 -1.53
N VAL A 124 -10.09 24.14 -2.69
CA VAL A 124 -10.85 22.90 -2.93
C VAL A 124 -9.91 21.86 -3.52
N ILE A 125 -10.06 20.59 -3.12
CA ILE A 125 -9.27 19.49 -3.69
C ILE A 125 -9.89 19.06 -5.02
N LEU A 126 -9.14 19.19 -6.11
CA LEU A 126 -9.49 18.74 -7.46
C LEU A 126 -8.69 17.47 -7.79
N LYS A 127 -9.34 16.41 -8.28
CA LYS A 127 -8.63 15.20 -8.67
C LYS A 127 -7.88 15.40 -9.98
N ALA A 128 -6.76 14.70 -10.15
CA ALA A 128 -6.03 14.70 -11.41
C ALA A 128 -6.93 14.27 -12.58
N GLY A 129 -6.86 15.01 -13.68
CA GLY A 129 -7.66 14.77 -14.88
C GLY A 129 -9.07 15.38 -14.85
N GLU A 130 -9.56 15.84 -13.69
CA GLU A 130 -10.81 16.60 -13.62
C GLU A 130 -10.60 18.06 -14.06
N VAL A 131 -11.67 18.64 -14.62
CA VAL A 131 -11.73 20.05 -14.99
C VAL A 131 -12.96 20.68 -14.36
N ILE A 132 -12.75 21.73 -13.58
CA ILE A 132 -13.85 22.53 -13.01
C ILE A 132 -13.88 23.90 -13.65
N THR A 133 -15.02 24.59 -13.55
CA THR A 133 -15.13 26.00 -13.96
C THR A 133 -15.40 26.86 -12.73
N GLU A 134 -14.45 27.71 -12.37
CA GLU A 134 -14.55 28.67 -11.26
C GLU A 134 -14.38 30.08 -11.80
N SER A 135 -15.32 30.98 -11.49
CA SER A 135 -15.28 32.38 -11.95
C SER A 135 -15.11 32.54 -13.47
N GLY A 136 -15.62 31.58 -14.26
CA GLY A 136 -15.48 31.56 -15.73
C GLY A 136 -14.17 30.97 -16.25
N LEU A 137 -13.25 30.57 -15.37
CA LEU A 137 -11.98 29.94 -15.72
C LEU A 137 -12.08 28.42 -15.59
N GLN A 138 -11.50 27.69 -16.54
CA GLN A 138 -11.31 26.25 -16.45
C GLN A 138 -10.03 25.93 -15.69
N CYS A 139 -10.16 25.21 -14.59
CA CYS A 139 -9.05 24.80 -13.74
C CYS A 139 -8.77 23.31 -13.90
N LYS A 140 -7.49 22.95 -14.00
CA LYS A 140 -7.02 21.56 -14.00
C LYS A 140 -5.72 21.44 -13.22
N CYS A 141 -5.46 20.29 -12.61
CA CYS A 141 -4.18 20.06 -11.92
C CYS A 141 -3.00 20.16 -12.88
N LYS A 142 -1.92 20.80 -12.42
CA LYS A 142 -0.62 20.82 -13.10
C LYS A 142 0.44 20.41 -12.09
N PHE A 143 1.08 19.28 -12.31
CA PHE A 143 2.17 18.79 -11.47
C PHE A 143 3.51 19.28 -12.03
N SER A 144 4.40 19.76 -11.16
CA SER A 144 5.72 20.26 -11.56
C SER A 144 6.69 19.10 -11.76
N GLU A 145 7.48 19.13 -12.85
CA GLU A 145 8.52 18.12 -13.09
C GLU A 145 9.66 18.23 -12.06
N ASP A 146 9.96 19.47 -11.63
CA ASP A 146 11.03 19.76 -10.69
C ASP A 146 10.67 19.50 -9.23
N ASN A 147 9.43 19.09 -8.93
CA ASN A 147 8.99 18.71 -7.59
C ASN A 147 9.26 19.79 -6.51
N LEU A 148 9.40 21.06 -6.86
CA LEU A 148 9.69 22.14 -5.89
C LEU A 148 8.41 22.76 -5.32
N GLU A 149 7.29 22.68 -6.03
CA GLU A 149 6.04 23.37 -5.67
C GLU A 149 4.95 22.37 -5.26
N GLU A 150 4.10 22.77 -4.31
CA GLU A 150 2.91 21.99 -3.92
C GLU A 150 1.95 21.83 -5.12
N PRO A 151 1.25 20.69 -5.24
CA PRO A 151 0.30 20.48 -6.33
C PRO A 151 -0.84 21.51 -6.32
N THR A 152 -0.91 22.33 -7.37
CA THR A 152 -1.96 23.36 -7.54
C THR A 152 -2.64 23.26 -8.90
N ALA A 153 -3.90 23.67 -8.95
CA ALA A 153 -4.64 23.78 -10.19
C ALA A 153 -4.21 25.04 -10.95
N HIS A 154 -3.98 24.89 -12.24
CA HIS A 154 -3.81 26.02 -13.15
C HIS A 154 -5.16 26.34 -13.80
N CYS A 155 -5.62 27.58 -13.64
CA CYS A 155 -6.89 28.07 -14.18
C CYS A 155 -6.64 28.98 -15.37
N SER A 156 -7.25 28.67 -16.52
CA SER A 156 -7.20 29.51 -17.71
C SER A 156 -8.61 29.76 -18.24
N GLU A 157 -8.78 30.82 -19.04
CA GLU A 157 -10.02 30.96 -19.79
C GLU A 157 -10.25 29.70 -20.64
N LYS A 158 -11.52 29.33 -20.82
CA LYS A 158 -11.86 28.21 -21.69
C LYS A 158 -11.25 28.51 -23.04
N ALA A 159 -10.37 27.63 -23.53
CA ALA A 159 -9.95 27.70 -24.91
C ALA A 159 -11.20 27.50 -25.77
N GLU A 160 -11.80 28.59 -26.25
CA GLU A 160 -12.55 28.51 -27.49
C GLU A 160 -11.54 27.95 -28.48
N VAL A 161 -11.80 26.73 -28.93
CA VAL A 161 -11.21 26.25 -30.17
C VAL A 161 -11.55 27.36 -31.15
N ALA A 162 -10.56 28.20 -31.47
CA ALA A 162 -10.67 29.15 -32.55
C ALA A 162 -11.15 28.30 -33.71
N ALA A 163 -12.42 28.47 -34.06
CA ALA A 163 -12.95 27.92 -35.28
C ALA A 163 -11.97 28.42 -36.34
N LEU A 164 -11.19 27.48 -36.90
CA LEU A 164 -10.38 27.76 -38.07
C LEU A 164 -11.34 28.40 -39.08
N ASP A 165 -11.07 29.68 -39.33
CA ASP A 165 -11.86 30.58 -40.14
C ASP A 165 -12.23 29.96 -41.49
N ASP A 166 -13.41 30.35 -41.97
CA ASP A 166 -13.84 30.30 -43.36
C ASP A 166 -12.67 30.50 -44.35
N ILE A 167 -12.56 29.61 -45.35
CA ILE A 167 -12.36 29.86 -46.81
C ILE A 167 -12.70 28.58 -47.57
#